data_AF-A0A5N6XGM1-F1
#
_entry.id   AF-A0A5N6XGM1-F1
#
_cell.length_a   1.000
_cell.length_b   1.000
_cell.length_c   1.000
_cell.angle_alpha   90.00
_cell.angle_beta   90.00
_cell.angle_gamma   90.00
#
_symmetry.space_group_name_H-M   'P 1'
#
loop_
_entity.id
_entity.type
_entity.pdbx_description
1 polymer ?
#
loop_
_entity_poly.entity_id
_entity_poly.type
_entity_poly.pdbx_seq_one_letter_code
_entity_poly.pdbx_strand_id
1 'polypeptide(L)'
;MASQYAEWFTRISHDKDLFFLDPTELATLQSYLEGNLPLQDTISSLTAPTAPQWHSTQSSRVWAMLLSIAEEYGEAHDRIIDLIEALFSLPKPSQPNEMDWPGEKEFGFPRCWRDIHDSLWARESEIEYLSDSVATKWINYQAFTARLLASSLLSAHDRALLHTVDALEKTLEPKELTVRQDIDNRCCCTVLDL
;
A
#
# COMPACT_ATOMS: atom_id res chain seq x y z
N MET A 1 -6.83 -17.37 17.17
CA MET A 1 -5.62 -17.10 16.38
C MET A 1 -5.29 -15.63 16.56
N ALA A 2 -4.01 -15.26 16.70
CA ALA A 2 -3.64 -13.85 16.66
C ALA A 2 -3.93 -13.32 15.24
N SER A 3 -4.50 -12.12 15.14
CA SER A 3 -4.75 -11.51 13.83
C SER A 3 -3.41 -11.24 13.13
N GLN A 4 -3.32 -11.63 11.87
CA GLN A 4 -2.12 -11.51 11.04
C GLN A 4 -1.65 -10.05 10.89
N TYR A 5 -2.61 -9.12 10.89
CA TYR A 5 -2.38 -7.69 10.70
C TYR A 5 -2.41 -6.91 12.02
N ALA A 6 -2.63 -7.59 13.17
CA ALA A 6 -2.88 -6.95 14.46
C ALA A 6 -1.77 -5.99 14.87
N GLU A 7 -0.51 -6.36 14.63
CA GLU A 7 0.64 -5.51 14.96
C GLU A 7 0.63 -4.21 14.16
N TRP A 8 0.36 -4.29 12.85
CA TRP A 8 0.25 -3.12 12.00
C TRP A 8 -0.91 -2.22 12.40
N PHE A 9 -2.11 -2.79 12.59
CA PHE A 9 -3.28 -2.02 13.00
C PHE A 9 -3.07 -1.38 14.38
N THR A 10 -2.41 -2.08 15.31
CA THR A 10 -2.05 -1.52 16.63
C THR A 10 -1.03 -0.40 16.49
N ARG A 11 0.02 -0.56 15.68
CA ARG A 11 1.04 0.48 15.48
C ARG A 11 0.42 1.73 14.91
N ILE A 12 -0.37 1.58 13.85
CA ILE A 12 -0.98 2.69 13.12
C ILE A 12 -2.09 3.38 13.92
N SER A 13 -2.84 2.66 14.77
CA SER A 13 -3.84 3.28 15.65
C SER A 13 -3.23 4.22 16.71
N HIS A 14 -1.93 4.08 17.00
CA HIS A 14 -1.22 4.90 17.99
C HIS A 14 -0.34 5.99 17.36
N ASP A 15 -0.15 5.95 16.03
CA ASP A 15 0.64 6.93 15.30
C ASP A 15 -0.23 8.10 14.85
N LYS A 16 -0.14 9.21 15.60
CA LYS A 16 -0.94 10.42 15.34
C LYS A 16 -0.43 11.25 14.17
N ASP A 17 0.79 10.97 13.70
CA ASP A 17 1.48 11.80 12.71
C ASP A 17 1.40 11.17 11.31
N LEU A 18 1.30 9.83 11.22
CA LEU A 18 1.25 9.13 9.94
C LEU A 18 -0.11 9.23 9.25
N PHE A 19 -1.21 9.19 10.00
CA PHE A 19 -2.55 9.27 9.42
C PHE A 19 -3.60 9.71 10.46
N PHE A 20 -4.40 10.74 10.15
CA PHE A 20 -5.62 11.04 10.93
C PHE A 20 -6.70 9.98 10.64
N LEU A 21 -6.53 8.78 11.18
CA LEU A 21 -7.38 7.65 10.80
C LEU A 21 -8.66 7.64 11.61
N ASP A 22 -9.76 7.49 10.89
CA ASP A 22 -11.03 7.18 11.52
C ASP A 22 -10.96 5.75 12.08
N PRO A 23 -11.18 5.54 13.40
CA PRO A 23 -11.12 4.21 14.00
C PRO A 23 -12.10 3.21 13.37
N THR A 24 -13.20 3.68 12.79
CA THR A 24 -14.19 2.85 12.11
C THR A 24 -13.62 2.34 10.79
N GLU A 25 -13.00 3.21 9.99
CA GLU A 25 -12.34 2.83 8.73
C GLU A 25 -11.27 1.75 9.00
N LEU A 26 -10.46 1.94 10.05
CA LEU A 26 -9.43 0.97 10.47
C LEU A 26 -10.03 -0.38 10.89
N ALA A 27 -11.02 -0.37 11.77
CA ALA A 27 -11.66 -1.60 12.24
C ALA A 27 -12.34 -2.35 11.09
N THR A 28 -12.96 -1.62 10.16
CA THR A 28 -13.59 -2.18 8.95
C THR A 28 -12.56 -2.85 8.05
N LEU A 29 -11.43 -2.18 7.76
CA LEU A 29 -10.35 -2.76 6.96
C LEU A 29 -9.73 -3.98 7.63
N GLN A 30 -9.48 -3.92 8.94
CA GLN A 30 -8.95 -5.05 9.69
C GLN A 30 -9.88 -6.27 9.59
N SER A 31 -11.17 -6.06 9.86
CA SER A 31 -12.18 -7.12 9.80
C SER A 31 -12.31 -7.71 8.39
N TYR A 32 -12.25 -6.87 7.35
CA TYR A 32 -12.26 -7.31 5.95
C TYR A 32 -11.05 -8.16 5.58
N LEU A 33 -9.84 -7.72 5.93
CA LEU A 33 -8.61 -8.44 5.61
C LEU A 33 -8.54 -9.78 6.35
N GLU A 34 -9.04 -9.84 7.59
CA GLU A 34 -9.18 -11.08 8.35
C GLU A 34 -10.29 -12.02 7.84
N GLY A 35 -11.13 -11.55 6.90
CA GLY A 35 -12.25 -12.32 6.35
C GLY A 35 -13.47 -12.42 7.28
N ASN A 36 -13.53 -11.55 8.28
CA ASN A 36 -14.66 -11.45 9.20
C ASN A 36 -15.78 -10.55 8.65
N LEU A 37 -15.45 -9.65 7.71
CA LEU A 37 -16.41 -8.77 7.04
C LEU A 37 -16.47 -9.05 5.53
N PRO A 38 -17.67 -9.27 4.95
CA PRO A 38 -17.84 -9.39 3.50
C PRO A 38 -17.48 -8.10 2.76
N LEU A 39 -17.12 -8.23 1.47
CA LEU A 39 -16.75 -7.10 0.61
C LEU A 39 -17.84 -6.01 0.54
N GLN A 40 -19.10 -6.40 0.37
CA GLN A 40 -20.21 -5.43 0.24
C GLN A 40 -20.45 -4.63 1.53
N ASP A 41 -20.32 -5.28 2.68
CA ASP A 41 -20.45 -4.61 3.99
C ASP A 41 -19.26 -3.70 4.26
N THR A 42 -18.06 -4.11 3.81
CA THR A 42 -16.84 -3.31 3.86
C THR A 42 -16.99 -2.02 3.06
N ILE A 43 -17.44 -2.13 1.80
CA ILE A 43 -17.71 -0.97 0.95
C ILE A 43 -18.72 -0.05 1.62
N SER A 44 -19.86 -0.60 2.05
CA SER A 44 -20.93 0.18 2.70
C SER A 44 -20.42 0.97 3.91
N SER A 45 -19.53 0.37 4.71
CA SER A 45 -18.92 1.03 5.86
C SER A 45 -17.86 2.07 5.46
N LEU A 46 -17.02 1.78 4.46
CA LEU A 46 -15.95 2.70 4.03
C LEU A 46 -16.47 3.91 3.25
N THR A 47 -17.62 3.78 2.60
CA THR A 47 -18.27 4.89 1.87
C THR A 47 -19.29 5.64 2.70
N ALA A 48 -19.53 5.22 3.95
CA ALA A 48 -20.42 5.92 4.86
C ALA A 48 -19.90 7.34 5.12
N PRO A 49 -20.79 8.36 5.27
CA PRO A 49 -20.37 9.71 5.55
C PRO A 49 -19.53 9.78 6.82
N THR A 50 -18.32 10.32 6.71
CA THR A 50 -17.42 10.56 7.85
C THR A 50 -17.34 12.05 8.17
N ALA A 51 -16.93 12.36 9.40
CA ALA A 51 -16.69 13.74 9.79
C ALA A 51 -15.59 14.35 8.89
N PRO A 52 -15.77 15.58 8.38
CA PRO A 52 -14.72 16.26 7.64
C PRO A 52 -13.46 16.37 8.49
N GLN A 53 -12.32 16.03 7.90
CA GLN A 53 -11.03 16.21 8.53
C GLN A 53 -10.22 17.27 7.78
N TRP A 54 -9.44 18.03 8.53
CA TRP A 54 -8.65 19.13 7.97
C TRP A 54 -7.61 18.58 6.97
N HIS A 55 -7.63 19.10 5.74
CA HIS A 55 -6.70 18.74 4.64
C HIS A 55 -6.70 17.27 4.16
N SER A 56 -7.72 16.46 4.45
CA SER A 56 -7.78 15.08 3.97
C SER A 56 -9.19 14.67 3.54
N THR A 57 -9.32 14.10 2.33
CA THR A 57 -10.55 13.45 1.90
C THR A 57 -10.61 12.03 2.46
N GLN A 58 -11.83 11.52 2.64
CA GLN A 58 -12.05 10.14 3.05
C GLN A 58 -11.36 9.14 2.10
N SER A 59 -11.47 9.36 0.80
CA SER A 59 -10.85 8.50 -0.21
C SER A 59 -9.33 8.45 -0.06
N SER A 60 -8.66 9.60 0.12
CA SER A 60 -7.21 9.63 0.30
C SER A 60 -6.75 8.85 1.54
N ARG A 61 -7.51 8.88 2.64
CA ARG A 61 -7.19 8.06 3.83
C ARG A 61 -7.30 6.57 3.54
N VAL A 62 -8.40 6.16 2.90
CA VAL A 62 -8.62 4.75 2.53
C VAL A 62 -7.53 4.28 1.58
N TRP A 63 -7.19 5.05 0.55
CA TRP A 63 -6.09 4.71 -0.36
C TRP A 63 -4.77 4.56 0.35
N ALA A 64 -4.42 5.51 1.21
CA ALA A 64 -3.16 5.44 1.92
C ALA A 64 -3.09 4.23 2.86
N MET A 65 -4.17 3.89 3.57
CA MET A 65 -4.22 2.66 4.38
C MET A 65 -4.03 1.40 3.54
N LEU A 66 -4.77 1.28 2.43
CA LEU A 66 -4.68 0.09 1.57
C LEU A 66 -3.27 -0.07 0.99
N LEU A 67 -2.65 1.02 0.54
CA LEU A 67 -1.29 1.00 0.00
C LEU A 67 -0.23 0.72 1.08
N SER A 68 -0.38 1.30 2.28
CA SER A 68 0.52 1.05 3.42
C SER A 68 0.42 -0.38 3.97
N ILE A 69 -0.74 -1.03 3.85
CA ILE A 69 -0.86 -2.46 4.16
C ILE A 69 -0.24 -3.29 3.05
N ALA A 70 -0.46 -2.93 1.78
CA ALA A 70 0.10 -3.67 0.65
C ALA A 70 1.64 -3.68 0.66
N GLU A 71 2.30 -2.57 1.01
CA GLU A 71 3.78 -2.60 1.12
C GLU A 71 4.28 -3.52 2.26
N GLU A 72 3.50 -3.73 3.33
CA GLU A 72 3.93 -4.55 4.47
C GLU A 72 3.56 -6.04 4.29
N TYR A 73 2.43 -6.33 3.63
CA TYR A 73 1.82 -7.66 3.61
C TYR A 73 1.44 -8.10 2.18
N GLY A 74 2.36 -8.81 1.54
CA GLY A 74 2.20 -9.33 0.17
C GLY A 74 0.99 -10.25 -0.04
N GLU A 75 0.56 -10.94 1.02
CA GLU A 75 -0.61 -11.81 1.07
C GLU A 75 -1.95 -11.06 1.10
N ALA A 76 -1.96 -9.78 1.49
CA ALA A 76 -3.18 -8.98 1.52
C ALA A 76 -3.55 -8.45 0.12
N HIS A 77 -2.62 -8.50 -0.84
CA HIS A 77 -2.75 -7.87 -2.15
C HIS A 77 -4.04 -8.23 -2.89
N ASP A 78 -4.42 -9.51 -2.92
CA ASP A 78 -5.59 -9.95 -3.70
C ASP A 78 -6.88 -9.37 -3.10
N ARG A 79 -7.04 -9.43 -1.77
CA ARG A 79 -8.20 -8.82 -1.08
C ARG A 79 -8.26 -7.31 -1.25
N ILE A 80 -7.10 -6.65 -1.24
CA ILE A 80 -7.01 -5.20 -1.44
C ILE A 80 -7.42 -4.85 -2.88
N ILE A 81 -6.99 -5.63 -3.88
CA ILE A 81 -7.37 -5.46 -5.28
C ILE A 81 -8.88 -5.59 -5.44
N ASP A 82 -9.49 -6.64 -4.89
CA ASP A 82 -10.94 -6.86 -4.93
C ASP A 82 -11.70 -5.66 -4.36
N LEU A 83 -11.19 -5.08 -3.27
CA LEU A 83 -11.80 -3.91 -2.63
C LEU A 83 -11.66 -2.64 -3.49
N ILE A 84 -10.48 -2.38 -4.06
CA ILE A 84 -10.25 -1.23 -4.95
C ILE A 84 -11.14 -1.34 -6.20
N GLU A 85 -11.20 -2.52 -6.81
CA GLU A 85 -12.05 -2.77 -7.98
C GLU A 85 -13.53 -2.51 -7.67
N ALA A 86 -13.99 -2.96 -6.50
CA ALA A 86 -15.36 -2.75 -6.09
C ALA A 86 -15.68 -1.28 -5.78
N LEU A 87 -14.75 -0.54 -5.16
CA LEU A 87 -14.89 0.91 -4.93
C LEU A 87 -14.95 1.70 -6.25
N PHE A 88 -14.11 1.35 -7.24
CA PHE A 88 -14.17 1.97 -8.56
C PHE A 88 -15.41 1.59 -9.38
N SER A 89 -16.05 0.47 -9.05
CA SER A 89 -17.26 -0.01 -9.71
C SER A 89 -18.56 0.55 -9.11
N LEU A 90 -18.47 1.39 -8.08
CA LEU A 90 -19.63 2.03 -7.49
C LEU A 90 -20.37 2.93 -8.50
N PRO A 91 -21.67 3.16 -8.30
CA PRO A 91 -22.38 4.17 -9.07
C PRO A 91 -21.78 5.55 -8.79
N LYS A 92 -21.79 6.42 -9.80
CA LYS A 92 -21.44 7.83 -9.63
C LYS A 92 -22.32 8.47 -8.56
N PRO A 93 -21.78 9.44 -7.80
CA PRO A 93 -22.52 10.09 -6.72
C PRO A 93 -23.80 10.73 -7.26
N SER A 94 -24.88 10.54 -6.51
CA SER A 94 -26.19 11.11 -6.80
C SER A 94 -26.40 12.45 -6.08
N GLN A 95 -25.62 12.69 -5.02
CA GLN A 95 -25.66 13.91 -4.22
C GLN A 95 -24.28 14.62 -4.22
N PRO A 96 -24.24 15.97 -4.14
CA PRO A 96 -22.98 16.72 -4.14
C PRO A 96 -22.03 16.45 -2.96
N ASN A 97 -22.54 15.87 -1.87
CA ASN A 97 -21.78 15.55 -0.66
C ASN A 97 -21.29 14.10 -0.63
N GLU A 98 -21.60 13.31 -1.65
CA GLU A 98 -21.10 11.95 -1.80
C GLU A 98 -19.73 11.96 -2.49
N MET A 99 -18.83 11.09 -2.04
CA MET A 99 -17.51 10.93 -2.65
C MET A 99 -17.62 10.23 -4.00
N ASP A 100 -16.94 10.75 -5.02
CA ASP A 100 -16.87 10.14 -6.36
C ASP A 100 -15.80 9.05 -6.41
N TRP A 101 -16.04 7.91 -5.75
CA TRP A 101 -15.13 6.77 -5.73
C TRP A 101 -14.73 6.28 -7.13
N PRO A 102 -15.62 6.18 -8.13
CA PRO A 102 -15.23 5.86 -9.49
C PRO A 102 -14.28 6.90 -10.11
N GLY A 103 -14.51 8.20 -9.85
CA GLY A 103 -13.66 9.30 -10.32
C GLY A 103 -12.26 9.30 -9.71
N GLU A 104 -12.09 8.75 -8.49
CA GLU A 104 -10.78 8.63 -7.84
C GLU A 104 -9.77 7.79 -8.65
N LYS A 105 -10.25 6.94 -9.56
CA LYS A 105 -9.40 6.15 -10.45
C LYS A 105 -8.51 7.01 -11.35
N GLU A 106 -8.96 8.20 -11.73
CA GLU A 106 -8.23 9.07 -12.67
C GLU A 106 -7.09 9.84 -11.98
N PHE A 107 -7.28 10.28 -10.74
CA PHE A 107 -6.33 11.18 -10.07
C PHE A 107 -6.07 10.85 -8.60
N GLY A 108 -7.12 10.53 -7.83
CA GLY A 108 -7.01 10.34 -6.37
C GLY A 108 -6.13 9.14 -6.01
N PHE A 109 -6.47 7.96 -6.52
CA PHE A 109 -5.72 6.73 -6.25
C PHE A 109 -4.31 6.74 -6.86
N PRO A 110 -4.10 7.11 -8.15
CA PRO A 110 -2.75 7.20 -8.72
C PRO A 110 -1.83 8.16 -7.95
N ARG A 111 -2.37 9.27 -7.44
CA ARG A 111 -1.59 10.19 -6.60
C ARG A 111 -1.15 9.52 -5.30
N CYS A 112 -2.04 8.90 -4.55
CA CYS A 112 -1.67 8.20 -3.31
C CYS A 112 -0.69 7.04 -3.57
N TRP A 113 -0.87 6.30 -4.67
CA TRP A 113 0.06 5.25 -5.10
C TRP A 113 1.47 5.78 -5.37
N ARG A 114 1.57 6.97 -5.97
CA ARG A 114 2.84 7.65 -6.19
C ARG A 114 3.44 8.22 -4.90
N ASP A 115 2.63 8.76 -3.99
CA ASP A 115 3.14 9.27 -2.71
C ASP A 115 3.87 8.15 -1.91
N ILE A 116 3.37 6.91 -2.00
CA ILE A 116 4.03 5.73 -1.40
C ILE A 116 5.34 5.37 -2.13
N HIS A 117 5.36 5.44 -3.46
CA HIS A 117 6.60 5.28 -4.22
C HIS A 117 7.67 6.26 -3.74
N ASP A 118 7.34 7.55 -3.72
CA ASP A 118 8.27 8.63 -3.42
C ASP A 118 8.77 8.51 -1.96
N SER A 119 7.89 8.08 -1.05
CA SER A 119 8.24 7.77 0.35
C SER A 119 9.26 6.62 0.46
N LEU A 120 9.03 5.52 -0.26
CA LEU A 120 9.93 4.39 -0.25
C LEU A 120 11.26 4.73 -0.96
N TRP A 121 11.21 5.53 -2.03
CA TRP A 121 12.38 5.92 -2.81
C TRP A 121 13.30 6.81 -1.98
N ALA A 122 12.74 7.76 -1.23
CA ALA A 122 13.50 8.60 -0.30
C ALA A 122 14.29 7.79 0.74
N ARG A 123 13.89 6.53 0.97
CA ARG A 123 14.49 5.59 1.91
C ARG A 123 15.34 4.52 1.23
N GLU A 124 15.55 4.58 -0.09
CA GLU A 124 16.36 3.60 -0.82
C GLU A 124 17.77 3.46 -0.22
N SER A 125 18.34 4.57 0.28
CA SER A 125 19.65 4.56 0.95
C SER A 125 19.71 3.77 2.27
N GLU A 126 18.56 3.40 2.85
CA GLU A 126 18.47 2.53 4.03
C GLU A 126 18.65 1.04 3.68
N ILE A 127 18.65 0.68 2.39
CA ILE A 127 18.78 -0.70 1.93
C ILE A 127 20.25 -1.09 1.83
N GLU A 128 20.71 -1.91 2.77
CA GLU A 128 22.02 -2.57 2.74
C GLU A 128 21.89 -4.06 2.40
N TYR A 129 20.80 -4.71 2.87
CA TYR A 129 20.50 -6.13 2.72
C TYR A 129 19.06 -6.35 2.23
N LEU A 130 18.81 -7.50 1.60
CA LEU A 130 17.45 -7.86 1.15
C LEU A 130 16.49 -8.15 2.32
N SER A 131 17.03 -8.52 3.49
CA SER A 131 16.24 -8.68 4.72
C SER A 131 15.84 -7.35 5.37
N ASP A 132 16.32 -6.21 4.88
CA ASP A 132 15.91 -4.91 5.42
C ASP A 132 14.41 -4.68 5.19
N SER A 133 13.76 -4.08 6.18
CA SER A 133 12.32 -3.81 6.11
C SER A 133 11.94 -2.97 4.88
N VAL A 134 12.79 -2.00 4.51
CA VAL A 134 12.59 -1.15 3.33
C VAL A 134 12.71 -1.95 2.03
N ALA A 135 13.65 -2.90 1.95
CA ALA A 135 13.78 -3.78 0.79
C ALA A 135 12.54 -4.67 0.63
N THR A 136 12.03 -5.23 1.73
CA THR A 136 10.78 -6.03 1.72
C THR A 136 9.59 -5.20 1.26
N LYS A 137 9.44 -3.97 1.79
CA LYS A 137 8.40 -3.02 1.35
C LYS A 137 8.49 -2.69 -0.13
N TRP A 138 9.71 -2.44 -0.62
CA TRP A 138 9.95 -2.18 -2.04
C TRP A 138 9.49 -3.35 -2.92
N ILE A 139 9.86 -4.58 -2.55
CA ILE A 139 9.46 -5.79 -3.27
C ILE A 139 7.93 -5.94 -3.31
N ASN A 140 7.28 -5.78 -2.15
CA ASN A 140 5.82 -5.86 -2.07
C ASN A 140 5.14 -4.75 -2.88
N TYR A 141 5.61 -3.51 -2.80
CA TYR A 141 5.11 -2.39 -3.59
C TYR A 141 5.18 -2.66 -5.10
N GLN A 142 6.31 -3.18 -5.59
CA GLN A 142 6.47 -3.52 -7.02
C GLN A 142 5.55 -4.69 -7.43
N ALA A 143 5.42 -5.71 -6.58
CA ALA A 143 4.51 -6.83 -6.81
C ALA A 143 3.04 -6.37 -6.84
N PHE A 144 2.64 -5.49 -5.92
CA PHE A 144 1.31 -4.91 -5.87
C PHE A 144 1.03 -4.04 -7.10
N THR A 145 1.97 -3.18 -7.47
CA THR A 145 1.90 -2.34 -8.68
C THR A 145 1.72 -3.18 -9.94
N ALA A 146 2.44 -4.30 -10.06
CA ALA A 146 2.27 -5.22 -11.19
C ALA A 146 0.84 -5.78 -11.28
N ARG A 147 0.24 -6.12 -10.12
CA ARG A 147 -1.14 -6.63 -10.07
C ARG A 147 -2.18 -5.54 -10.35
N LEU A 148 -1.97 -4.30 -9.89
CA LEU A 148 -2.82 -3.15 -10.21
C LEU A 148 -2.88 -2.90 -11.72
N LEU A 149 -1.74 -2.98 -12.41
CA LEU A 149 -1.65 -2.82 -13.86
C LEU A 149 -2.32 -3.98 -14.59
N ALA A 150 -2.09 -5.23 -14.15
CA ALA A 150 -2.72 -6.41 -14.73
C ALA A 150 -4.26 -6.34 -14.62
N SER A 151 -4.76 -5.75 -13.54
CA SER A 151 -6.19 -5.57 -13.27
C SER A 151 -6.76 -4.26 -13.86
N SER A 152 -5.96 -3.48 -14.60
CA SER A 152 -6.36 -2.18 -15.16
C SER A 152 -6.90 -1.18 -14.10
N LEU A 153 -6.47 -1.34 -12.84
CA LEU A 153 -6.78 -0.44 -11.73
C LEU A 153 -5.83 0.75 -11.68
N LEU A 154 -4.63 0.59 -12.24
CA LEU A 154 -3.67 1.64 -12.52
C LEU A 154 -3.40 1.69 -14.03
N SER A 155 -3.26 2.88 -14.62
CA SER A 155 -3.03 2.98 -16.06
C SER A 155 -1.54 2.79 -16.40
N ALA A 156 -1.28 2.36 -17.63
CA ALA A 156 0.10 2.33 -18.15
C ALA A 156 0.72 3.74 -18.23
N HIS A 157 -0.12 4.78 -18.34
CA HIS A 157 0.33 6.17 -18.33
C HIS A 157 0.93 6.56 -16.97
N ASP A 158 0.28 6.15 -15.87
CA ASP A 158 0.77 6.43 -14.52
C ASP A 158 2.16 5.81 -14.30
N ARG A 159 2.36 4.58 -14.77
CA ARG A 159 3.67 3.92 -14.74
C ARG A 159 4.70 4.58 -15.63
N ALA A 160 4.32 5.04 -16.82
CA ALA A 160 5.23 5.75 -17.71
C ALA A 160 5.67 7.09 -17.11
N LEU A 161 4.75 7.81 -16.45
CA LEU A 161 5.04 9.04 -15.75
C LEU A 161 6.02 8.79 -14.59
N LEU A 162 5.80 7.74 -13.81
CA LEU A 162 6.70 7.33 -12.73
C LEU A 162 8.12 7.11 -13.26
N HIS A 163 8.29 6.24 -14.26
CA HIS A 163 9.60 5.96 -14.84
C HIS A 163 10.26 7.19 -15.48
N THR A 164 9.46 8.14 -15.98
CA THR A 164 9.99 9.40 -16.52
C THR A 164 10.55 10.28 -15.41
N VAL A 165 9.83 10.40 -14.29
CA VAL A 165 10.29 11.15 -13.11
C VAL A 165 11.56 10.51 -12.54
N ASP A 166 11.54 9.20 -12.31
CA ASP A 166 12.71 8.43 -11.86
C ASP A 166 13.95 8.70 -12.72
N ALA A 167 13.78 8.66 -14.04
CA ALA A 167 14.87 8.89 -14.98
C ALA A 167 15.41 10.33 -14.95
N LEU A 168 14.54 11.32 -14.66
CA LEU A 168 14.93 12.73 -14.55
C LEU A 168 15.58 13.06 -13.21
N GLU A 169 15.23 12.34 -12.15
CA GLU A 169 15.71 12.60 -10.79
C GLU A 169 16.98 11.82 -10.44
N LYS A 170 17.27 10.71 -11.14
CA LYS A 170 18.54 10.00 -10.95
C LYS A 170 19.74 10.83 -11.41
N THR A 171 20.75 10.92 -10.55
CA THR A 171 22.06 11.49 -10.89
C THR A 171 22.73 10.71 -12.03
N LEU A 172 23.32 11.43 -12.99
CA LEU A 172 24.01 10.88 -14.17
C LEU A 172 25.16 9.90 -13.83
N GLU A 173 25.69 9.96 -12.61
CA GLU A 173 26.65 9.00 -12.05
C GLU A 173 25.99 8.25 -10.88
N PRO A 174 25.26 7.16 -11.14
CA PRO A 174 24.68 6.36 -10.07
C PRO A 174 25.81 5.73 -9.25
N LYS A 175 25.80 5.92 -7.92
CA LYS A 175 26.55 5.03 -7.03
C LYS A 175 25.97 3.64 -7.20
N GLU A 176 26.79 2.66 -7.56
CA GLU A 176 26.36 1.26 -7.59
C GLU A 176 25.93 0.85 -6.17
N LEU A 177 24.62 0.64 -6.00
CA LEU A 177 24.08 -0.05 -4.83
C LEU A 177 24.44 -1.52 -4.96
N THR A 178 25.56 -1.93 -4.34
CA THR A 178 25.84 -3.35 -4.12
C THR A 178 25.00 -3.84 -2.95
N VAL A 179 23.72 -4.17 -3.20
CA VAL A 179 22.88 -4.84 -2.18
C VAL A 179 23.48 -6.21 -1.92
N ARG A 180 23.81 -6.49 -0.66
CA ARG A 180 24.36 -7.80 -0.29
C ARG A 180 23.22 -8.79 -0.17
N GLN A 181 23.35 -9.95 -0.81
CA GLN A 181 22.50 -11.10 -0.50
C GLN A 181 22.88 -11.60 0.89
N ASP A 182 21.88 -11.85 1.74
CA ASP A 182 22.09 -12.49 3.02
C ASP A 182 22.59 -13.92 2.79
N ILE A 183 23.90 -14.13 2.96
CA ILE A 183 24.48 -15.46 2.96
C ILE A 183 24.20 -16.05 4.34
N ASP A 184 23.24 -16.99 4.40
CA ASP A 184 22.88 -17.70 5.62
C ASP A 184 24.02 -18.65 6.03
N ASN A 185 25.00 -18.12 6.78
CA ASN A 185 26.17 -18.86 7.25
C ASN A 185 25.84 -19.93 8.32
N ARG A 186 24.56 -20.20 8.62
CA ARG A 186 24.16 -21.18 9.64
C ARG A 186 24.23 -22.65 9.18
N CYS A 187 24.53 -22.93 7.91
CA CYS A 187 24.56 -24.31 7.39
C CYS A 187 25.97 -24.94 7.25
N CYS A 188 27.06 -24.21 7.54
CA CYS A 188 28.43 -24.67 7.26
C CYS A 188 29.23 -25.18 8.47
N CYS A 189 28.59 -25.58 9.57
CA CYS A 189 29.28 -26.14 10.75
C CYS A 189 28.67 -27.47 11.22
N THR A 190 28.61 -28.48 10.35
CA THR A 190 28.61 -29.89 10.79
C THR A 190 29.04 -30.80 9.64
N VAL A 191 30.35 -30.86 9.38
CA VAL A 191 30.98 -32.12 8.97
C VAL A 191 31.82 -32.52 10.18
N LEU A 192 31.23 -33.38 11.01
CA LEU A 192 31.95 -34.08 12.06
C LEU A 192 33.02 -34.95 11.39
N ASP A 193 34.26 -34.74 11.77
CA ASP A 193 35.31 -35.76 11.70
C ASP A 193 34.79 -37.03 12.36
N LEU A 194 34.60 -38.10 11.58
CA LEU A 194 34.65 -39.51 11.98
C LEU A 194 35.00 -40.38 10.77
#